data_AF-A0A7C5ECF1-F1
#
_entry.id   AF-A0A7C5ECF1-F1
#
_cell.length_a   1.000
_cell.length_b   1.000
_cell.length_c   1.000
_cell.angle_alpha   90.00
_cell.angle_beta   90.00
_cell.angle_gamma   90.00
#
_symmetry.space_group_name_H-M   'P 1'
#
loop_
_entity.id
_entity.type
_entity.pdbx_description
1 polymer ?
#
loop_
_entity_poly.entity_id
_entity_poly.type
_entity_poly.pdbx_seq_one_letter_code
_entity_poly.pdbx_strand_id
1 'polypeptide(L)'
;MRIEGTPSNRNLSVSPPRALCYGPASPGLSARRFMIKTPRSSGGFTLIELLVVITIILLLASWGVTRFIAAQRDAELAKSEDNLSQIYFHLKRYEEKKRRLPSQSGPDFLLAIWGKPFLEKTKNNAQIFFCPSLSAPPLTDDEEVLEEWVNAENISYTGRNQADKEFRVGRTTQAGASKIIIACNKPIVNGEIPHHGQYLAVVYLNGVTGHLEANLWGEDPDLLVVGPDSPVEAVRGIAWEEL
;
A
#
# COMPACT_ATOMS: atom_id res chain seq x y z
N MET A 1 30.90 4.20 -40.02
CA MET A 1 31.70 3.58 -38.94
C MET A 1 30.72 2.78 -38.09
N ARG A 2 30.74 1.44 -38.21
CA ARG A 2 29.72 0.51 -37.69
C ARG A 2 30.35 -0.24 -36.51
N ILE A 3 29.80 -0.10 -35.32
CA ILE A 3 30.26 -0.82 -34.13
C ILE A 3 29.18 -1.83 -33.77
N GLU A 4 29.47 -3.10 -34.03
CA GLU A 4 28.70 -4.25 -33.55
C GLU A 4 29.19 -4.61 -32.14
N GLY A 5 28.30 -4.58 -31.16
CA GLY A 5 28.57 -4.98 -29.78
C GLY A 5 27.73 -6.20 -29.42
N THR A 6 28.40 -7.32 -29.16
CA THR A 6 27.84 -8.59 -28.69
C THR A 6 27.45 -8.50 -27.21
N PRO A 7 26.30 -9.05 -26.77
CA PRO A 7 26.04 -9.24 -25.35
C PRO A 7 26.60 -10.58 -24.85
N SER A 8 27.45 -10.45 -23.83
CA SER A 8 28.05 -11.47 -22.99
C SER A 8 27.00 -12.22 -22.16
N ASN A 9 26.98 -13.54 -22.33
CA ASN A 9 26.08 -14.48 -21.68
C ASN A 9 26.65 -14.86 -20.30
N ARG A 10 26.05 -14.33 -19.21
CA ARG A 10 26.43 -14.72 -17.84
C ARG A 10 25.43 -15.71 -17.26
N ASN A 11 25.80 -16.98 -17.35
CA ASN A 11 25.21 -18.08 -16.59
C ASN A 11 25.33 -17.78 -15.08
N LEU A 12 24.20 -17.54 -14.43
CA LEU A 12 24.15 -17.42 -12.98
C LEU A 12 24.05 -18.80 -12.33
N SER A 13 25.00 -18.99 -11.43
CA SER A 13 25.26 -20.15 -10.59
C SER A 13 24.03 -20.66 -9.84
N VAL A 14 23.72 -21.93 -10.05
CA VAL A 14 22.86 -22.75 -9.20
C VAL A 14 23.42 -22.77 -7.77
N SER A 15 22.59 -22.47 -6.78
CA SER A 15 22.94 -22.64 -5.36
C SER A 15 22.56 -24.04 -4.87
N PRO A 16 23.38 -24.71 -4.04
CA PRO A 16 23.14 -26.07 -3.57
C PRO A 16 22.06 -26.15 -2.47
N PRO A 17 21.50 -27.36 -2.22
CA PRO A 17 20.46 -27.58 -1.21
C PRO A 17 20.99 -27.47 0.22
N ARG A 18 20.16 -26.90 1.11
CA ARG A 18 20.40 -26.81 2.56
C ARG A 18 20.37 -28.21 3.19
N ALA A 19 21.51 -28.62 3.75
CA ALA A 19 21.63 -29.83 4.55
C ALA A 19 20.87 -29.69 5.87
N LEU A 20 19.96 -30.64 6.12
CA LEU A 20 19.33 -30.91 7.40
C LEU A 20 20.36 -31.48 8.37
N CYS A 21 20.81 -30.68 9.33
CA CYS A 21 21.59 -31.19 10.47
C CYS A 21 20.62 -31.73 11.53
N TYR A 22 20.46 -33.05 11.56
CA TYR A 22 19.98 -33.80 12.72
C TYR A 22 21.01 -33.67 13.85
N GLY A 23 20.63 -33.04 14.97
CA GLY A 23 21.43 -33.02 16.18
C GLY A 23 21.21 -34.29 17.02
N PRO A 24 22.26 -34.96 17.51
CA PRO A 24 22.12 -36.16 18.33
C PRO A 24 21.66 -35.84 19.76
N ALA A 25 20.90 -36.77 20.31
CA ALA A 25 20.48 -36.81 21.70
C ALA A 25 21.69 -36.92 22.65
N SER A 26 21.77 -36.04 23.64
CA SER A 26 22.73 -36.13 24.74
C SER A 26 22.10 -36.86 25.94
N PRO A 27 22.76 -37.91 26.49
CA PRO A 27 22.32 -38.58 27.71
C PRO A 27 22.74 -37.81 28.96
N GLY A 28 21.96 -38.01 30.03
CA GLY A 28 22.07 -37.28 31.28
C GLY A 28 23.40 -37.43 32.00
N LEU A 29 23.77 -36.36 32.69
CA LEU A 29 24.71 -36.39 33.80
C LEU A 29 24.06 -35.82 35.05
N SER A 30 23.98 -36.73 36.01
CA SER A 30 23.53 -36.58 37.38
C SER A 30 24.47 -35.70 38.20
N ALA A 31 23.85 -34.91 39.08
CA ALA A 31 24.34 -34.45 40.38
C ALA A 31 25.65 -33.63 40.45
N ARG A 32 25.50 -32.37 40.88
CA ARG A 32 25.73 -31.98 42.29
C ARG A 32 25.20 -30.56 42.52
N ARG A 33 24.09 -30.48 43.24
CA ARG A 33 23.42 -29.23 43.61
C ARG A 33 24.20 -28.59 44.77
N PHE A 34 25.14 -27.70 44.46
CA PHE A 34 25.70 -26.80 45.48
C PHE A 34 24.62 -25.79 45.86
N MET A 35 24.09 -25.97 47.07
CA MET A 35 23.07 -25.11 47.65
C MET A 35 23.76 -23.84 48.17
N ILE A 36 23.98 -22.87 47.28
CA ILE A 36 24.45 -21.53 47.65
C ILE A 36 23.28 -20.84 48.38
N LYS A 37 23.35 -20.78 49.71
CA LYS A 37 22.49 -19.89 50.51
C LYS A 37 22.96 -18.46 50.26
N THR A 38 22.42 -17.82 49.23
CA THR A 38 22.56 -16.37 49.09
C THR A 38 21.78 -15.70 50.23
N PRO A 39 22.38 -14.75 50.98
CA PRO A 39 21.63 -13.97 51.96
C PRO A 39 20.54 -13.22 51.20
N ARG A 40 19.27 -13.52 51.54
CA ARG A 40 18.12 -12.79 51.03
C ARG A 40 18.16 -11.39 51.65
N SER A 41 18.78 -10.44 50.96
CA SER A 41 18.61 -9.02 51.25
C SER A 41 17.16 -8.65 50.93
N SER A 42 16.27 -8.79 51.91
CA SER A 42 14.90 -8.28 51.83
C SER A 42 14.92 -6.75 51.99
N GLY A 43 15.43 -6.06 50.98
CA GLY A 43 15.16 -4.64 50.79
C GLY A 43 13.74 -4.50 50.26
N GLY A 44 12.80 -4.12 51.13
CA GLY A 44 11.45 -3.79 50.69
C GLY A 44 11.48 -2.49 49.90
N PHE A 45 10.98 -2.51 48.67
CA PHE A 45 10.72 -1.29 47.92
C PHE A 45 9.77 -0.42 48.72
N THR A 46 10.13 0.85 48.88
CA THR A 46 9.23 1.80 49.54
C THR A 46 8.04 2.07 48.61
N LEU A 47 6.84 2.30 49.18
CA LEU A 47 5.64 2.63 48.39
C LEU A 47 5.89 3.83 47.47
N ILE A 48 6.63 4.83 47.98
CA ILE A 48 6.97 6.04 47.23
C ILE A 48 7.89 5.75 46.04
N GLU A 49 8.85 4.83 46.18
CA GLU A 49 9.75 4.45 45.09
C GLU A 49 8.97 3.80 43.94
N LEU A 50 8.02 2.93 44.26
CA LEU A 50 7.14 2.36 43.25
C LEU A 50 6.25 3.42 42.60
N LEU A 51 5.75 4.39 43.37
CA LEU A 51 4.89 5.46 42.88
C LEU A 51 5.63 6.39 41.90
N VAL A 52 6.88 6.75 42.21
CA VAL A 52 7.69 7.61 41.33
C VAL A 52 7.99 6.89 40.00
N VAL A 53 8.31 5.59 40.05
CA VAL A 53 8.62 4.80 38.84
C VAL A 53 7.42 4.73 37.90
N ILE A 54 6.22 4.41 38.41
CA ILE A 54 5.03 4.38 37.55
C ILE A 54 4.71 5.76 36.98
N THR A 55 4.95 6.83 37.75
CA THR A 55 4.73 8.21 37.30
C THR A 55 5.63 8.54 36.11
N ILE A 56 6.92 8.17 36.16
CA ILE A 56 7.85 8.40 35.06
C ILE A 56 7.48 7.56 33.83
N ILE A 57 7.08 6.28 34.02
CA ILE A 57 6.65 5.42 32.91
C ILE A 57 5.42 6.00 32.21
N LEU A 58 4.43 6.47 32.97
CA LEU A 58 3.21 7.07 32.40
C LEU A 58 3.51 8.34 31.62
N LEU A 59 4.44 9.18 32.11
CA LEU A 59 4.87 10.38 31.40
C LEU A 59 5.51 10.04 30.04
N LEU A 60 6.40 9.05 30.00
CA LEU A 60 7.05 8.60 28.77
C LEU A 60 6.07 7.93 27.80
N ALA A 61 5.19 7.08 28.31
CA ALA A 61 4.16 6.42 27.51
C ALA A 61 3.23 7.44 26.83
N SER A 62 2.80 8.48 27.56
CA SER A 62 1.94 9.53 27.02
C SER A 62 2.54 10.23 25.79
N TRP A 63 3.84 10.54 25.82
CA TRP A 63 4.51 11.15 24.67
C TRP A 63 4.69 10.18 23.50
N GLY A 64 5.06 8.93 23.80
CA GLY A 64 5.28 7.89 22.78
C GLY A 64 4.04 7.58 21.94
N VAL A 65 2.85 7.52 22.56
CA VAL A 65 1.59 7.18 21.87
C VAL A 65 1.28 8.17 20.74
N THR A 66 1.43 9.48 20.97
CA THR A 66 1.11 10.49 19.95
C THR A 66 2.00 10.39 18.71
N ARG A 67 3.30 10.08 18.89
CA ARG A 67 4.26 9.92 17.80
C ARG A 67 4.01 8.65 17.00
N PHE A 68 3.60 7.58 17.68
CA PHE A 68 3.28 6.31 17.05
C PHE A 68 2.10 6.43 16.08
N ILE A 69 1.02 7.12 16.48
CA ILE A 69 -0.16 7.32 15.62
C ILE A 69 0.20 8.09 14.35
N ALA A 70 1.00 9.15 14.45
CA ALA A 70 1.46 9.90 13.29
C ALA A 70 2.31 9.02 12.35
N ALA A 71 3.27 8.28 12.90
CA ALA A 71 4.13 7.38 12.12
C ALA A 71 3.34 6.26 11.43
N GLN A 72 2.27 5.76 12.07
CA GLN A 72 1.39 4.77 11.47
C GLN A 72 0.66 5.35 10.24
N ARG A 73 0.12 6.56 10.35
CA ARG A 73 -0.55 7.25 9.23
C ARG A 73 0.40 7.49 8.06
N ASP A 74 1.63 7.92 8.35
CA ASP A 74 2.66 8.12 7.33
C ASP A 74 3.01 6.80 6.63
N ALA A 75 3.08 5.69 7.38
CA ALA A 75 3.33 4.36 6.84
C ALA A 75 2.17 3.86 5.95
N GLU A 76 0.92 4.10 6.37
CA GLU A 76 -0.27 3.78 5.58
C GLU A 76 -0.32 4.60 4.29
N LEU A 77 -0.01 5.90 4.34
CA LEU A 77 0.08 6.76 3.16
C LEU A 77 1.17 6.28 2.19
N ALA A 78 2.39 6.05 2.70
CA ALA A 78 3.49 5.53 1.90
C ALA A 78 3.16 4.18 1.25
N LYS A 79 2.42 3.33 1.96
CA LYS A 79 1.98 2.04 1.42
C LYS A 79 0.88 2.19 0.37
N SER A 80 -0.02 3.17 0.50
CA SER A 80 -1.00 3.49 -0.54
C SER A 80 -0.33 4.02 -1.81
N GLU A 81 0.70 4.85 -1.67
CA GLU A 81 1.53 5.30 -2.81
C GLU A 81 2.26 4.13 -3.48
N ASP A 82 2.84 3.21 -2.71
CA ASP A 82 3.46 1.98 -3.23
C ASP A 82 2.46 1.12 -4.02
N ASN A 83 1.24 0.94 -3.50
CA ASN A 83 0.16 0.24 -4.19
C ASN A 83 -0.18 0.88 -5.54
N LEU A 84 -0.33 2.21 -5.59
CA LEU A 84 -0.58 2.95 -6.83
C LEU A 84 0.58 2.86 -7.83
N SER A 85 1.83 2.88 -7.35
CA SER A 85 3.03 2.67 -8.18
C SER A 85 3.03 1.28 -8.83
N GLN A 86 2.66 0.24 -8.07
CA GLN A 86 2.52 -1.12 -8.59
C GLN A 86 1.40 -1.20 -9.64
N ILE A 87 0.23 -0.62 -9.36
CA ILE A 87 -0.88 -0.53 -10.32
C ILE A 87 -0.41 0.14 -11.62
N TYR A 88 0.30 1.27 -11.53
CA TYR A 88 0.85 1.96 -12.70
C TYR A 88 1.80 1.06 -13.51
N PHE A 89 2.69 0.33 -12.83
CA PHE A 89 3.59 -0.60 -13.50
C PHE A 89 2.83 -1.67 -14.31
N HIS A 90 1.72 -2.18 -13.79
CA HIS A 90 0.84 -3.11 -14.51
C HIS A 90 0.06 -2.43 -15.65
N LEU A 91 -0.39 -1.18 -15.48
CA LEU A 91 -0.98 -0.38 -16.55
C LEU A 91 0.00 -0.10 -17.70
N LYS A 92 1.28 0.12 -17.38
CA LYS A 92 2.33 0.28 -18.38
C LYS A 92 2.56 -1.00 -19.17
N ARG A 93 2.57 -2.17 -18.50
CA ARG A 93 2.60 -3.48 -19.18
C ARG A 93 1.37 -3.70 -20.06
N TYR A 94 0.20 -3.26 -19.61
CA TYR A 94 -1.02 -3.26 -20.41
C TYR A 94 -0.84 -2.43 -21.68
N GLU A 95 -0.35 -1.20 -21.56
CA GLU A 95 -0.09 -0.30 -22.68
C GLU A 95 0.94 -0.88 -23.66
N GLU A 96 2.03 -1.46 -23.17
CA GLU A 96 3.07 -2.09 -24.00
C GLU A 96 2.48 -3.21 -24.88
N LYS A 97 1.58 -4.03 -24.31
CA LYS A 97 0.96 -5.17 -24.99
C LYS A 97 -0.21 -4.78 -25.89
N LYS A 98 -1.06 -3.85 -25.45
CA LYS A 98 -2.29 -3.43 -26.16
C LYS A 98 -2.11 -2.18 -27.02
N ARG A 99 -0.95 -1.52 -26.92
CA ARG A 99 -0.58 -0.26 -27.59
C ARG A 99 -1.49 0.93 -27.24
N ARG A 100 -2.23 0.82 -26.14
CA ARG A 100 -3.15 1.83 -25.59
C ARG A 100 -3.40 1.53 -24.12
N LEU A 101 -3.76 2.55 -23.34
CA LEU A 101 -4.31 2.37 -22.00
C LEU A 101 -5.70 1.72 -22.05
N PRO A 102 -6.20 1.18 -20.92
CA PRO A 102 -7.58 0.69 -20.81
C PRO A 102 -8.59 1.76 -21.26
N SER A 103 -9.66 1.33 -21.92
CA SER A 103 -10.73 2.22 -22.40
C SER A 103 -11.85 2.43 -21.38
N GLN A 104 -11.84 1.65 -20.31
CA GLN A 104 -12.75 1.78 -19.19
C GLN A 104 -12.45 3.04 -18.39
N SER A 105 -13.42 3.49 -17.60
CA SER A 105 -13.29 4.63 -16.68
C SER A 105 -13.31 4.13 -15.24
N GLY A 106 -12.87 4.98 -14.31
CA GLY A 106 -13.11 4.79 -12.88
C GLY A 106 -12.44 3.53 -12.33
N PRO A 107 -13.10 2.76 -11.44
CA PRO A 107 -12.54 1.52 -10.89
C PRO A 107 -12.21 0.48 -11.98
N ASP A 108 -13.05 0.37 -13.01
CA ASP A 108 -12.87 -0.56 -14.12
C ASP A 108 -11.62 -0.28 -14.95
N PHE A 109 -11.17 0.98 -14.99
CA PHE A 109 -9.88 1.33 -15.60
C PHE A 109 -8.71 0.59 -14.94
N LEU A 110 -8.74 0.44 -13.62
CA LEU A 110 -7.72 -0.28 -12.86
C LEU A 110 -7.93 -1.79 -12.97
N LEU A 111 -9.18 -2.26 -12.88
CA LEU A 111 -9.51 -3.69 -12.97
C LEU A 111 -9.21 -4.28 -14.35
N ALA A 112 -9.01 -3.48 -15.39
CA ALA A 112 -8.53 -3.95 -16.69
C ALA A 112 -7.17 -4.68 -16.65
N ILE A 113 -6.38 -4.48 -15.59
CA ILE A 113 -5.13 -5.23 -15.36
C ILE A 113 -5.33 -6.49 -14.51
N TRP A 114 -6.50 -6.65 -13.86
CA TRP A 114 -6.80 -7.77 -12.97
C TRP A 114 -7.05 -9.05 -13.77
N GLY A 115 -6.19 -10.04 -13.58
CA GLY A 115 -6.20 -11.30 -14.32
C GLY A 115 -5.08 -11.43 -15.35
N LYS A 116 -5.01 -12.62 -15.95
CA LYS A 116 -4.00 -12.97 -16.94
C LYS A 116 -4.27 -12.17 -18.24
N PRO A 117 -3.23 -11.60 -18.89
CA PRO A 117 -1.79 -11.85 -18.68
C PRO A 117 -1.07 -10.80 -17.81
N PHE A 118 -1.77 -9.86 -17.16
CA PHE A 118 -1.14 -8.66 -16.59
C PHE A 118 -0.88 -8.77 -15.09
N LEU A 119 -1.85 -9.29 -14.34
CA LEU A 119 -1.76 -9.47 -12.89
C LEU A 119 -2.46 -10.77 -12.50
N GLU A 120 -1.71 -11.74 -12.02
CA GLU A 120 -2.30 -13.02 -11.60
C GLU A 120 -3.18 -12.84 -10.37
N LYS A 121 -4.32 -13.52 -10.33
CA LYS A 121 -5.25 -13.45 -9.21
C LYS A 121 -4.69 -14.25 -8.04
N THR A 122 -3.98 -13.56 -7.16
CA THR A 122 -3.45 -14.09 -5.91
C THR A 122 -3.80 -13.15 -4.79
N LYS A 123 -3.84 -13.64 -3.54
CA LYS A 123 -4.06 -12.81 -2.37
C LYS A 123 -3.12 -11.60 -2.30
N ASN A 124 -1.84 -11.81 -2.56
CA ASN A 124 -0.83 -10.74 -2.48
C ASN A 124 -1.05 -9.68 -3.57
N ASN A 125 -1.44 -10.09 -4.77
CA ASN A 125 -1.74 -9.14 -5.85
C ASN A 125 -3.06 -8.41 -5.63
N ALA A 126 -4.05 -9.05 -4.99
CA ALA A 126 -5.31 -8.40 -4.65
C ALA A 126 -5.11 -7.25 -3.65
N GLN A 127 -4.18 -7.38 -2.70
CA GLN A 127 -3.88 -6.36 -1.69
C GLN A 127 -3.51 -5.00 -2.27
N ILE A 128 -2.96 -4.95 -3.49
CA ILE A 128 -2.58 -3.67 -4.12
C ILE A 128 -3.79 -2.80 -4.45
N PHE A 129 -4.99 -3.39 -4.55
CA PHE A 129 -6.22 -2.66 -4.86
C PHE A 129 -6.93 -2.10 -3.61
N PHE A 130 -6.40 -2.36 -2.41
CA PHE A 130 -6.99 -1.91 -1.16
C PHE A 130 -6.08 -0.93 -0.43
N CYS A 131 -6.67 0.14 0.10
CA CYS A 131 -5.95 1.14 0.87
C CYS A 131 -5.68 0.59 2.28
N PRO A 132 -4.44 0.68 2.79
CA PRO A 132 -4.07 0.16 4.10
C PRO A 132 -4.69 0.92 5.28
N SER A 133 -5.23 2.13 5.05
CA SER A 133 -5.93 2.92 6.07
C SER A 133 -7.39 2.53 6.28
N LEU A 134 -7.92 1.64 5.41
CA LEU A 134 -9.28 1.13 5.49
C LEU A 134 -9.31 -0.27 6.11
N SER A 135 -10.49 -0.71 6.53
CA SER A 135 -10.72 -2.09 6.96
C SER A 135 -10.33 -3.08 5.86
N ALA A 136 -9.30 -3.90 6.14
CA ALA A 136 -8.79 -4.85 5.16
C ALA A 136 -9.84 -5.93 4.85
N PRO A 137 -10.09 -6.24 3.56
CA PRO A 137 -10.98 -7.32 3.20
C PRO A 137 -10.40 -8.69 3.59
N PRO A 138 -11.24 -9.69 3.87
CA PRO A 138 -10.82 -11.04 4.24
C PRO A 138 -10.30 -11.85 3.03
N LEU A 139 -9.21 -11.38 2.41
CA LEU A 139 -8.64 -12.01 1.22
C LEU A 139 -8.08 -13.41 1.52
N THR A 140 -8.47 -14.39 0.71
CA THR A 140 -7.95 -15.76 0.68
C THR A 140 -7.27 -16.03 -0.67
N ASP A 141 -6.67 -17.21 -0.84
CA ASP A 141 -6.13 -17.64 -2.15
C ASP A 141 -7.22 -18.27 -3.05
N ASP A 142 -8.48 -18.25 -2.62
CA ASP A 142 -9.61 -18.72 -3.40
C ASP A 142 -9.98 -17.68 -4.47
N GLU A 143 -9.95 -18.08 -5.74
CA GLU A 143 -10.19 -17.17 -6.87
C GLU A 143 -11.60 -16.57 -6.85
N GLU A 144 -12.62 -17.31 -6.40
CA GLU A 144 -14.00 -16.83 -6.32
C GLU A 144 -14.14 -15.73 -5.28
N VAL A 145 -13.53 -15.93 -4.10
CA VAL A 145 -13.45 -14.90 -3.05
C VAL A 145 -12.69 -13.68 -3.54
N LEU A 146 -11.59 -13.88 -4.29
CA LEU A 146 -10.84 -12.75 -4.85
C LEU A 146 -11.66 -11.95 -5.87
N GLU A 147 -12.49 -12.60 -6.69
CA GLU A 147 -13.39 -11.89 -7.62
C GLU A 147 -14.52 -11.15 -6.91
N GLU A 148 -15.04 -11.71 -5.82
CA GLU A 148 -16.03 -11.05 -4.97
C GLU A 148 -15.48 -9.75 -4.36
N TRP A 149 -14.24 -9.75 -3.89
CA TRP A 149 -13.65 -8.58 -3.23
C TRP A 149 -12.98 -7.60 -4.21
N VAL A 150 -12.35 -8.09 -5.28
CA VAL A 150 -11.64 -7.24 -6.26
C VAL A 150 -12.59 -6.87 -7.40
N ASN A 151 -13.55 -5.99 -7.08
CA ASN A 151 -14.54 -5.48 -8.02
C ASN A 151 -14.67 -3.95 -7.97
N ALA A 152 -15.45 -3.36 -8.88
CA ALA A 152 -15.54 -1.93 -9.04
C ALA A 152 -16.03 -1.18 -7.79
N GLU A 153 -16.87 -1.82 -6.98
CA GLU A 153 -17.43 -1.24 -5.76
C GLU A 153 -16.42 -1.30 -4.61
N ASN A 154 -15.77 -2.45 -4.43
CA ASN A 154 -14.97 -2.77 -3.25
C ASN A 154 -13.53 -2.27 -3.29
N ILE A 155 -12.90 -2.12 -4.46
CA ILE A 155 -11.51 -1.63 -4.51
C ILE A 155 -11.40 -0.19 -3.99
N SER A 156 -10.27 0.18 -3.39
CA SER A 156 -10.11 1.48 -2.74
C SER A 156 -9.60 2.60 -3.65
N TYR A 157 -9.38 2.30 -4.92
CA TYR A 157 -8.80 3.21 -5.90
C TYR A 157 -9.74 3.39 -7.09
N THR A 158 -9.63 4.54 -7.75
CA THR A 158 -10.34 4.83 -8.99
C THR A 158 -9.37 5.38 -10.04
N GLY A 159 -9.74 5.23 -11.31
CA GLY A 159 -8.93 5.58 -12.46
C GLY A 159 -9.46 6.76 -13.26
N ARG A 160 -8.67 7.17 -14.26
CA ARG A 160 -8.96 8.20 -15.25
C ARG A 160 -10.33 8.02 -15.91
N ASN A 161 -11.01 9.12 -16.23
CA ASN A 161 -12.14 9.11 -17.16
C ASN A 161 -11.63 8.95 -18.60
N GLN A 162 -11.96 7.81 -19.23
CA GLN A 162 -11.63 7.51 -20.63
C GLN A 162 -12.86 7.59 -21.56
N ALA A 163 -14.06 7.69 -20.98
CA ALA A 163 -15.31 7.82 -21.71
C ALA A 163 -15.42 9.21 -22.34
N ASP A 164 -15.04 10.25 -21.59
CA ASP A 164 -14.98 11.61 -22.11
C ASP A 164 -13.72 11.82 -22.98
N LYS A 165 -13.93 12.32 -24.20
CA LYS A 165 -12.84 12.62 -25.14
C LYS A 165 -11.92 13.72 -24.63
N GLU A 166 -12.42 14.62 -23.78
CA GLU A 166 -11.63 15.71 -23.19
C GLU A 166 -10.56 15.17 -22.23
N PHE A 167 -10.93 14.19 -21.40
CA PHE A 167 -10.05 13.66 -20.36
C PHE A 167 -9.27 12.42 -20.79
N ARG A 168 -9.65 11.80 -21.92
CA ARG A 168 -9.03 10.60 -22.46
C ARG A 168 -7.53 10.75 -22.66
N VAL A 169 -6.77 9.77 -22.18
CA VAL A 169 -5.31 9.75 -22.32
C VAL A 169 -4.90 8.67 -23.30
N GLY A 170 -4.09 9.06 -24.30
CA GLY A 170 -3.65 8.14 -25.34
C GLY A 170 -2.49 7.24 -24.91
N ARG A 171 -1.41 7.85 -24.39
CA ARG A 171 -0.16 7.15 -24.04
C ARG A 171 0.53 7.75 -22.82
N THR A 172 1.31 6.93 -22.12
CA THR A 172 2.09 7.38 -20.94
C THR A 172 3.21 8.38 -21.26
N THR A 173 3.66 8.43 -22.52
CA THR A 173 4.79 9.27 -22.96
C THR A 173 4.40 10.65 -23.49
N GLN A 174 3.15 11.10 -23.30
CA GLN A 174 2.70 12.39 -23.82
C GLN A 174 3.29 13.58 -23.04
N ALA A 175 3.36 14.74 -23.71
CA ALA A 175 3.80 15.97 -23.08
C ALA A 175 2.89 16.32 -21.89
N GLY A 176 3.49 16.74 -20.77
CA GLY A 176 2.75 17.06 -19.55
C GLY A 176 2.34 15.85 -18.71
N ALA A 177 2.85 14.65 -18.98
CA ALA A 177 2.52 13.44 -18.21
C ALA A 177 2.68 13.58 -16.69
N SER A 178 3.60 14.42 -16.21
CA SER A 178 3.79 14.70 -14.78
C SER A 178 2.66 15.51 -14.13
N LYS A 179 1.76 16.11 -14.92
CA LYS A 179 0.62 16.90 -14.43
C LYS A 179 -0.71 16.15 -14.51
N ILE A 180 -0.71 14.98 -15.13
CA ILE A 180 -1.92 14.25 -15.49
C ILE A 180 -2.08 13.11 -14.49
N ILE A 181 -3.04 13.21 -13.57
CA ILE A 181 -3.38 12.12 -12.66
C ILE A 181 -4.11 11.03 -13.45
N ILE A 182 -3.72 9.77 -13.26
CA ILE A 182 -4.33 8.61 -13.93
C ILE A 182 -5.09 7.70 -12.98
N ALA A 183 -4.76 7.74 -11.70
CA ALA A 183 -5.45 6.99 -10.66
C ALA A 183 -5.22 7.67 -9.30
N CYS A 184 -6.17 7.47 -8.39
CA CYS A 184 -6.11 7.97 -7.03
C CYS A 184 -6.94 7.09 -6.10
N ASN A 185 -6.83 7.33 -4.79
CA ASN A 185 -7.79 6.78 -3.84
C ASN A 185 -9.22 7.24 -4.17
N LYS A 186 -10.21 6.41 -3.84
CA LYS A 186 -11.60 6.84 -3.79
C LYS A 186 -11.82 7.74 -2.57
N PRO A 187 -12.72 8.74 -2.63
CA PRO A 187 -13.06 9.56 -1.47
C PRO A 187 -13.67 8.73 -0.34
N ILE A 188 -14.56 7.81 -0.70
CA ILE A 188 -15.33 6.98 0.23
C ILE A 188 -15.35 5.55 -0.31
N VAL A 189 -15.17 4.57 0.57
CA VAL A 189 -15.24 3.14 0.25
C VAL A 189 -16.00 2.47 1.38
N ASN A 190 -17.15 1.87 1.09
CA ASN A 190 -17.97 1.17 2.10
C ASN A 190 -18.29 2.03 3.35
N GLY A 191 -18.47 3.35 3.16
CA GLY A 191 -18.74 4.29 4.25
C GLY A 191 -17.51 4.73 5.07
N GLU A 192 -16.31 4.25 4.73
CA GLU A 192 -15.05 4.66 5.34
C GLU A 192 -14.32 5.68 4.46
N ILE A 193 -13.65 6.64 5.10
CA ILE A 193 -12.87 7.69 4.44
C ILE A 193 -11.37 7.33 4.56
N PRO A 194 -10.66 7.07 3.44
CA PRO A 194 -9.23 6.77 3.48
C PRO A 194 -8.43 7.90 4.14
N HIS A 195 -7.39 7.53 4.88
CA HIS A 195 -6.47 8.46 5.53
C HIS A 195 -7.16 9.52 6.39
N HIS A 196 -8.34 9.20 6.95
CA HIS A 196 -9.18 10.12 7.71
C HIS A 196 -9.50 11.44 6.97
N GLY A 197 -9.57 11.39 5.63
CA GLY A 197 -9.86 12.55 4.78
C GLY A 197 -8.73 13.58 4.71
N GLN A 198 -7.54 13.29 5.24
CA GLN A 198 -6.44 14.26 5.26
C GLN A 198 -5.69 14.33 3.93
N TYR A 199 -5.63 13.23 3.19
CA TYR A 199 -4.83 13.07 1.98
C TYR A 199 -5.55 12.22 0.95
N LEU A 200 -5.34 12.53 -0.32
CA LEU A 200 -5.62 11.59 -1.42
C LEU A 200 -4.31 11.16 -2.05
N ALA A 201 -3.97 9.86 -1.99
CA ALA A 201 -2.83 9.36 -2.74
C ALA A 201 -3.19 9.32 -4.23
N VAL A 202 -2.23 9.73 -5.06
CA VAL A 202 -2.38 9.89 -6.50
C VAL A 202 -1.18 9.30 -7.22
N VAL A 203 -1.40 8.84 -8.44
CA VAL A 203 -0.33 8.50 -9.38
C VAL A 203 -0.54 9.25 -10.68
N TYR A 204 0.55 9.86 -11.15
CA TYR A 204 0.61 10.63 -12.37
C TYR A 204 0.93 9.74 -13.58
N LEU A 205 0.63 10.22 -14.77
CA LEU A 205 0.80 9.47 -16.02
C LEU A 205 2.26 9.08 -16.31
N ASN A 206 3.22 9.80 -15.74
CA ASN A 206 4.64 9.44 -15.81
C ASN A 206 5.07 8.36 -14.80
N GLY A 207 4.17 7.95 -13.89
CA GLY A 207 4.42 6.96 -12.83
C GLY A 207 4.90 7.52 -11.51
N VAL A 208 5.07 8.84 -11.39
CA VAL A 208 5.36 9.45 -10.09
C VAL A 208 4.12 9.33 -9.22
N THR A 209 4.31 8.94 -7.96
CA THR A 209 3.27 8.93 -6.93
C THR A 209 3.41 10.16 -6.04
N GLY A 210 2.32 10.51 -5.39
CA GLY A 210 2.31 11.52 -4.34
C GLY A 210 0.95 11.58 -3.69
N HIS A 211 0.67 12.71 -3.03
CA HIS A 211 -0.62 12.95 -2.43
C HIS A 211 -1.01 14.43 -2.60
N LEU A 212 -2.32 14.70 -2.60
CA LEU A 212 -2.80 16.07 -2.39
C LEU A 212 -3.52 16.17 -1.04
N GLU A 213 -3.29 17.28 -0.35
CA GLU A 213 -3.80 17.58 0.99
C GLU A 213 -5.26 18.05 0.94
N ALA A 214 -6.07 17.68 1.93
CA ALA A 214 -7.51 17.97 2.00
C ALA A 214 -7.91 19.44 1.78
N ASN A 215 -7.04 20.39 2.14
CA ASN A 215 -7.25 21.83 1.92
C ASN A 215 -7.35 22.23 0.45
N LEU A 216 -6.89 21.39 -0.49
CA LEU A 216 -6.89 21.70 -1.92
C LEU A 216 -8.23 21.43 -2.62
N TRP A 217 -9.20 20.78 -1.98
CA TRP A 217 -10.33 20.13 -2.68
C TRP A 217 -11.72 20.70 -2.34
N GLY A 218 -11.83 21.61 -1.37
CA GLY A 218 -13.08 22.32 -1.04
C GLY A 218 -13.25 22.56 0.46
N GLU A 219 -14.18 23.46 0.81
CA GLU A 219 -14.55 23.75 2.21
C GLU A 219 -15.44 22.69 2.83
N ASP A 220 -16.00 21.78 2.02
CA ASP A 220 -16.70 20.60 2.49
C ASP A 220 -15.73 19.41 2.53
N PRO A 221 -15.03 19.18 3.66
CA PRO A 221 -14.09 18.08 3.80
C PRO A 221 -14.77 16.71 3.65
N ASP A 222 -16.10 16.65 3.76
CA ASP A 222 -16.87 15.42 3.61
C ASP A 222 -17.20 15.12 2.13
N LEU A 223 -16.99 16.08 1.21
CA LEU A 223 -17.25 15.93 -0.22
C LEU A 223 -15.99 16.18 -1.07
N LEU A 224 -15.06 15.21 -1.05
CA LEU A 224 -13.98 15.18 -2.02
C LEU A 224 -14.55 14.82 -3.40
N VAL A 225 -14.84 15.85 -4.20
CA VAL A 225 -15.35 15.69 -5.58
C VAL A 225 -14.19 15.35 -6.50
N VAL A 226 -14.21 14.14 -7.04
CA VAL A 226 -13.27 13.66 -8.05
C VAL A 226 -14.01 13.58 -9.38
N GLY A 227 -13.36 13.98 -10.47
CA GLY A 227 -13.93 13.94 -11.82
C GLY A 227 -14.43 15.26 -12.37
N PRO A 228 -15.19 15.28 -13.49
CA PRO A 228 -15.36 16.47 -14.33
C PRO A 228 -15.83 17.72 -13.58
N ASP A 229 -16.69 17.53 -12.57
CA ASP A 229 -17.25 18.59 -11.73
C ASP A 229 -16.33 19.00 -10.57
N SER A 230 -15.15 18.38 -10.44
CA SER A 230 -14.20 18.69 -9.40
C SER A 230 -13.71 20.14 -9.50
N PRO A 231 -13.72 20.89 -8.39
CA PRO A 231 -13.15 22.24 -8.38
C PRO A 231 -11.64 22.21 -8.70
N VAL A 232 -10.97 21.10 -8.38
CA VAL A 232 -9.53 20.91 -8.54
C VAL A 232 -9.21 20.42 -9.94
N GLU A 233 -8.55 21.29 -10.73
CA GLU A 233 -8.14 20.97 -12.10
C GLU A 233 -7.36 19.65 -12.20
N ALA A 234 -6.52 19.33 -11.20
CA ALA A 234 -5.69 18.13 -11.19
C ALA A 234 -6.50 16.82 -11.22
N VAL A 235 -7.69 16.78 -10.63
CA VAL A 235 -8.53 15.58 -10.56
C VAL A 235 -9.79 15.62 -11.41
N ARG A 236 -9.99 16.67 -12.22
CA ARG A 236 -11.10 16.75 -13.19
C ARG A 236 -11.14 15.58 -14.17
N GLY A 237 -9.96 15.09 -14.55
CA GLY A 237 -9.82 13.99 -15.51
C GLY A 237 -10.01 12.60 -14.93
N ILE A 238 -10.37 12.47 -13.65
CA ILE A 238 -10.62 11.17 -13.01
C ILE A 238 -12.09 10.80 -13.17
N ALA A 239 -12.43 9.52 -13.31
CA ALA A 239 -13.82 9.12 -13.28
C ALA A 239 -14.17 8.67 -11.87
N TRP A 240 -15.09 9.39 -11.26
CA TRP A 240 -15.82 8.95 -10.10
C TRP A 240 -17.28 8.96 -10.52
N GLU A 241 -17.89 7.78 -10.60
CA GLU A 241 -19.34 7.72 -10.75
C GLU A 241 -19.91 7.61 -9.33
N GLU A 242 -20.85 8.50 -9.02
CA GLU A 242 -21.78 8.30 -7.91
C GLU A 242 -22.65 7.09 -8.30
N LEU A 243 -22.30 5.91 -7.79
CA LEU A 243 -23.25 4.80 -7.72
C LEU A 243 -24.27 5.08 -6.62
#